data_AF-A0A256BS86-F1
#
_entry.id   AF-A0A256BS86-F1
#
_cell.length_a   1.000
_cell.length_b   1.000
_cell.length_c   1.000
_cell.angle_alpha   90.00
_cell.angle_beta   90.00
_cell.angle_gamma   90.00
#
_symmetry.space_group_name_H-M   'P 1'
#
loop_
_entity.id
_entity.type
_entity.pdbx_description
1 polymer ?
#
loop_
_entity_poly.entity_id
_entity_poly.type
_entity_poly.pdbx_seq_one_letter_code
_entity_poly.pdbx_strand_id
1 'polypeptide(L)' 'MLWKVIPNRENSGYDMYCCAIVKADTKEEAEDIATTLNNLDGETTKQVWRAIEIDLENIQNGIIYADFMQG' A
#
# COMPACT_ATOMS: atom_id res chain seq x y z
N MET A 1 8.33 -1.53 11.36
CA MET A 1 8.88 -2.17 10.14
C MET A 1 8.39 -1.43 8.89
N LEU A 2 8.93 -1.72 7.70
CA LEU A 2 8.42 -1.14 6.44
C LEU A 2 7.58 -2.17 5.70
N TRP A 3 6.42 -1.74 5.20
CA TRP A 3 5.45 -2.58 4.51
C TRP A 3 5.16 -2.00 3.13
N LYS A 4 5.13 -2.85 2.11
CA LYS A 4 4.57 -2.54 0.80
C LYS A 4 3.10 -2.91 0.83
N VAL A 5 2.22 -1.93 0.69
CA VAL A 5 0.77 -2.13 0.69
C VAL A 5 0.24 -1.99 -0.73
N ILE A 6 -0.46 -3.02 -1.22
CA ILE A 6 -0.97 -3.09 -2.60
C ILE A 6 -2.49 -3.33 -2.61
N PRO A 7 -3.21 -2.80 -3.60
CA PRO A 7 -4.61 -3.14 -3.84
C PRO A 7 -4.76 -4.66 -4.07
N ASN A 8 -5.71 -5.30 -3.37
CA ASN A 8 -6.07 -6.68 -3.63
C ASN A 8 -6.96 -6.75 -4.89
N ARG A 9 -6.41 -7.30 -5.98
CA ARG A 9 -7.04 -7.37 -7.31
C ARG A 9 -8.33 -8.18 -7.36
N GLU A 10 -8.59 -9.05 -6.38
CA GLU A 10 -9.81 -9.87 -6.36
C GLU A 10 -11.10 -9.05 -6.20
N ASN A 11 -11.01 -7.79 -5.74
CA ASN A 11 -12.17 -6.96 -5.39
C ASN A 11 -12.23 -5.58 -6.06
N SER A 12 -11.26 -5.21 -6.90
CA SER A 12 -11.20 -3.86 -7.48
C SER A 12 -11.31 -3.93 -9.01
N GLY A 13 -12.44 -3.49 -9.57
CA GLY A 13 -12.56 -3.17 -11.00
C GLY A 13 -11.76 -1.93 -11.43
N TYR A 14 -10.72 -1.57 -10.66
CA TYR A 14 -9.87 -0.41 -10.86
C TYR A 14 -8.48 -0.87 -11.29
N ASP A 15 -7.97 -0.24 -12.35
CA ASP A 15 -6.56 -0.26 -12.74
C ASP A 15 -5.73 0.63 -11.79
N MET A 16 -5.87 0.49 -10.47
CA MET A 16 -5.07 1.28 -9.53
C MET A 16 -3.68 0.68 -9.38
N TYR A 17 -2.73 1.29 -10.07
CA TYR A 17 -1.30 0.94 -10.09
C TYR A 17 -0.52 1.44 -8.85
N CYS A 18 -1.16 2.11 -7.90
CA CYS A 18 -0.46 2.77 -6.79
C CYS A 18 -0.24 1.81 -5.61
N CYS A 19 1.01 1.39 -5.41
CA CYS A 19 1.44 0.77 -4.15
C CYS A 19 1.88 1.86 -3.16
N ALA A 20 1.59 1.66 -1.86
CA ALA A 20 2.06 2.53 -0.79
C ALA A 20 3.19 1.86 0.00
N ILE A 21 4.12 2.68 0.51
CA ILE A 21 5.14 2.24 1.47
C ILE A 21 4.74 2.81 2.83
N VAL A 22 4.46 1.93 3.78
CA VAL A 22 3.93 2.29 5.10
C VAL A 22 4.89 1.84 6.19
N LYS A 23 5.12 2.70 7.18
CA LYS A 23 5.82 2.34 8.42
C LYS A 23 4.77 1.96 9.47
N ALA A 24 4.80 0.71 9.92
CA ALA A 24 3.90 0.17 10.93
C ALA A 24 4.57 -0.99 11.68
N ASP A 25 4.07 -1.34 12.86
CA ASP A 25 4.61 -2.42 13.69
C ASP A 25 3.97 -3.76 13.36
N THR A 26 2.78 -3.78 12.76
CA THR A 26 2.12 -5.00 12.31
C THR A 26 1.62 -4.89 10.89
N LYS A 27 1.33 -6.06 10.29
CA LYS A 27 0.71 -6.16 8.97
C LYS A 27 -0.68 -5.50 8.94
N GLU A 28 -1.51 -5.80 9.94
CA GLU A 28 -2.88 -5.29 10.07
C GLU A 28 -2.88 -3.76 10.18
N GLU A 29 -1.99 -3.19 11.01
CA GLU A 29 -1.82 -1.74 11.14
C GLU A 29 -1.41 -1.08 9.81
N ALA A 30 -0.54 -1.72 9.02
CA ALA A 30 -0.16 -1.20 7.70
C ALA A 30 -1.35 -1.18 6.70
N GLU A 31 -2.19 -2.21 6.74
CA GLU A 31 -3.41 -2.31 5.92
C GLU A 31 -4.46 -1.27 6.33
N ASP A 32 -4.62 -1.03 7.63
CA ASP A 32 -5.53 -0.02 8.18
C ASP A 32 -5.11 1.42 7.84
N ILE A 33 -3.81 1.72 7.90
CA ILE A 33 -3.27 3.03 7.49
C ILE A 33 -3.59 3.30 6.01
N ALA A 34 -3.34 2.32 5.13
CA ALA A 34 -3.62 2.46 3.69
C ALA A 34 -5.12 2.61 3.41
N THR A 35 -5.96 1.86 4.13
CA THR A 35 -7.42 1.96 4.03
C THR A 35 -7.92 3.33 4.47
N THR A 36 -7.40 3.86 5.58
CA THR A 36 -7.80 5.16 6.13
C THR A 36 -7.43 6.30 5.18
N LEU A 37 -6.20 6.28 4.62
CA LEU A 37 -5.75 7.30 3.67
C LEU A 37 -6.58 7.31 2.39
N ASN A 38 -6.98 6.15 1.87
CA ASN A 38 -7.76 6.06 0.64
C ASN A 38 -9.24 6.47 0.82
N ASN A 39 -9.80 6.32 2.02
CA ASN A 39 -11.19 6.71 2.31
C ASN A 39 -11.37 8.22 2.50
N LEU A 40 -10.30 9.03 2.47
CA LEU A 40 -10.38 10.49 2.62
C LEU A 40 -11.05 11.18 1.41
N ASP A 41 -11.03 10.55 0.23
CA ASP A 41 -11.59 11.13 -1.01
C ASP A 41 -13.07 10.80 -1.25
N GLY A 42 -13.74 10.15 -0.29
CA GLY A 42 -15.20 9.94 -0.33
C GLY A 42 -15.70 8.96 -1.40
N GLU A 43 -14.81 8.31 -2.16
CA GLU A 43 -15.17 7.20 -3.04
C GLU A 43 -15.53 5.96 -2.19
N THR A 44 -16.75 5.47 -2.38
CA THR A 44 -17.37 4.39 -1.57
C THR A 44 -16.83 2.99 -1.88
N THR A 45 -15.86 2.89 -2.77
CA THR A 45 -15.27 1.60 -3.18
C THR A 45 -14.33 1.11 -2.10
N LYS A 46 -14.78 0.05 -1.42
CA LYS A 46 -14.03 -0.70 -0.39
C LYS A 46 -12.82 -1.38 -1.02
N GLN A 47 -11.79 -0.61 -1.37
CA GLN A 47 -10.52 -1.13 -1.80
C GLN A 47 -9.94 -1.95 -0.65
N VAL A 48 -9.81 -3.26 -0.84
CA VAL A 48 -9.11 -4.12 0.10
C VAL A 48 -7.62 -3.96 -0.16
N TRP A 49 -6.86 -3.66 0.88
CA TRP A 49 -5.41 -3.50 0.83
C TRP A 49 -4.73 -4.73 1.40
N ARG A 50 -3.59 -5.11 0.83
CA ARG A 50 -2.74 -6.19 1.33
C ARG A 50 -1.34 -5.66 1.61
N ALA A 51 -0.85 -5.87 2.82
CA ALA A 51 0.52 -5.54 3.19
C ALA A 51 1.47 -6.75 3.00
N ILE A 52 2.65 -6.45 2.48
CA ILE A 52 3.77 -7.37 2.29
C ILE A 52 4.98 -6.74 2.98
N GLU A 53 5.63 -7.49 3.87
CA GLU A 53 6.82 -7.00 4.56
C GLU A 53 7.94 -6.69 3.56
N ILE A 54 8.59 -5.54 3.75
CA ILE A 54 9.77 -5.19 2.97
C ILE A 54 10.98 -5.74 3.71
N ASP A 55 11.51 -6.83 3.18
CA ASP A 55 12.76 -7.39 3.67
C ASP A 55 13.94 -6.49 3.26
N LEU A 56 14.46 -5.77 4.24
CA LEU A 56 15.56 -4.82 4.06
C LEU A 56 16.89 -5.52 3.75
N GLU A 57 17.05 -6.80 4.12
CA GLU A 57 18.27 -7.57 3.80
C GLU A 57 18.39 -7.83 2.29
N ASN A 58 17.25 -7.89 1.61
CA ASN A 58 17.15 -8.06 0.17
C ASN A 58 17.20 -6.74 -0.63
N ILE A 59 17.34 -5.59 0.04
CA ILE A 59 17.50 -4.28 -0.61
C ILE A 59 18.99 -3.93 -0.71
N GLN A 60 19.57 -4.16 -1.89
CA GLN A 60 21.02 -3.96 -2.14
C GLN A 60 21.48 -2.49 -2.12
N ASN A 61 20.60 -1.54 -2.41
CA ASN A 61 20.86 -0.11 -2.34
C ASN A 61 19.61 0.52 -1.71
N GLY A 62 19.73 1.19 -0.56
CA GLY A 62 18.61 1.64 0.30
C GLY A 62 17.66 2.71 -0.29
N ILE A 63 17.41 2.69 -1.59
CA ILE A 63 16.50 3.63 -2.27
C ILE A 63 15.20 2.90 -2.57
N ILE A 64 14.14 3.32 -1.88
CA ILE A 64 12.77 2.93 -2.20
C ILE A 64 12.19 4.05 -3.07
N TYR A 65 12.07 3.81 -4.38
CA TYR A 65 11.36 4.71 -5.29
C TYR A 65 9.86 4.43 -5.17
N ALA A 66 9.10 5.34 -4.56
CA ALA A 66 7.65 5.34 -4.63
C ALA A 66 7.23 6.37 -5.68
N ASP A 67 6.93 5.91 -6.88
CA ASP A 67 6.38 6.76 -7.95
C ASP A 67 4.86 6.80 -7.80
N PHE A 68 4.32 7.98 -7.51
CA PHE A 68 2.88 8.22 -7.48
C PHE A 68 2.51 8.89 -8.80
N MET A 69 2.06 8.09 -9.77
CA MET A 69 1.55 8.65 -11.03
C MET A 69 0.27 9.43 -10.73
N GLN A 70 0.32 10.75 -10.93
CA GLN A 70 -0.87 11.61 -11.09
C GLN A 70 -1.54 11.18 -12.41
N GLY A 71 -2.67 10.49 -12.31
CA GLY A 71 -3.57 10.18 -13.43
C GLY A 71 -4.79 11.08 -13.39
#